data_AF-A0A9P4WF55-F1
#
_entry.id   AF-A0A9P4WF55-F1
#
_cell.length_a   1.000
_cell.length_b   1.000
_cell.length_c   1.000
_cell.angle_alpha   90.00
_cell.angle_beta   90.00
_cell.angle_gamma   90.00
#
_symmetry.space_group_name_H-M   'P 1'
#
loop_
_entity.id
_entity.type
_entity.pdbx_description
1 polymer ?
#
loop_
_entity_poly.entity_id
_entity_poly.type
_entity_poly.pdbx_seq_one_letter_code
_entity_poly.pdbx_strand_id
1 'polypeptide(L)'
;MICIGLVLVIDTISARDATSIFFDPRKGYLPQYSKLRRKQATEYIAAHNTTDLFGHPRVVNPKKKLCVGVPSMGRRGAQYMPDAIGSLLEGLTVDERSDFLLIVFLPHTDPTTHPSYGEAWLHDLTDHVLTYDLDESNKDDLRGMTEEGGAFLTKGLYDYTYLLSNAPTRTRHTSPSSKTILSR
;
A
#
# COMPACT_ATOMS: atom_id res chain seq x y z
N MET A 1 22.95 43.32 -14.05
CA MET A 1 23.12 41.90 -14.45
C MET A 1 22.88 40.90 -13.32
N ILE A 2 23.16 41.25 -12.06
CA ILE A 2 22.93 40.37 -10.89
C ILE A 2 21.44 40.03 -10.69
N CYS A 3 20.52 40.98 -10.90
CA CYS A 3 19.08 40.75 -10.72
C CYS A 3 18.46 39.77 -11.73
N ILE A 4 18.94 39.76 -12.99
CA ILE A 4 18.44 38.82 -14.01
C ILE A 4 18.91 37.40 -13.69
N GLY A 5 20.18 37.24 -13.27
CA GLY A 5 20.71 35.95 -12.85
C GLY A 5 19.95 35.38 -11.65
N LEU A 6 19.64 36.21 -10.64
CA LEU A 6 18.85 35.80 -9.48
C LEU A 6 17.46 35.31 -9.88
N VAL A 7 16.75 36.05 -10.75
CA VAL A 7 15.41 35.68 -11.22
C VAL A 7 15.43 34.35 -11.98
N LEU A 8 16.43 34.12 -12.85
CA LEU A 8 16.57 32.84 -13.56
C LEU A 8 16.85 31.68 -12.62
N VAL A 9 17.66 31.87 -11.58
CA VAL A 9 17.92 30.82 -10.58
C VAL A 9 16.64 30.50 -9.80
N ILE A 10 15.91 31.52 -9.32
CA ILE A 10 14.65 31.32 -8.60
C ILE A 10 13.61 30.63 -9.50
N ASP A 11 13.52 31.01 -10.77
CA ASP A 11 12.67 30.34 -11.76
C ASP A 11 13.03 28.85 -11.86
N THR A 12 14.30 28.51 -12.04
CA THR A 12 14.70 27.10 -12.21
C THR A 12 14.43 26.24 -10.97
N ILE A 13 14.66 26.76 -9.76
CA ILE A 13 14.44 26.02 -8.50
C ILE A 13 12.94 25.90 -8.20
N SER A 14 12.19 26.97 -8.45
CA SER A 14 10.79 27.07 -8.04
C SER A 14 9.80 26.60 -9.11
N ALA A 15 10.25 26.33 -10.35
CA ALA A 15 9.39 25.86 -11.43
C ALA A 15 8.69 24.53 -11.17
N ARG A 16 9.12 23.79 -10.14
CA ARG A 16 8.47 22.55 -9.69
C ARG A 16 7.57 22.72 -8.48
N ASP A 17 7.61 23.87 -7.82
CA ASP A 17 6.80 24.19 -6.65
C ASP A 17 5.45 24.78 -7.10
N ALA A 18 4.37 24.03 -6.92
CA ALA A 18 3.02 24.44 -7.31
C ALA A 18 2.51 25.68 -6.54
N THR A 19 3.18 26.05 -5.45
CA THR A 19 2.86 27.26 -4.67
C THR A 19 3.65 28.49 -5.12
N SER A 20 4.62 28.31 -6.01
CA SER A 20 5.45 29.41 -6.53
C SER A 20 4.81 30.14 -7.70
N ILE A 21 5.06 31.45 -7.80
CA ILE A 21 4.72 32.26 -8.97
C ILE A 21 5.47 31.83 -10.24
N PHE A 22 6.59 31.13 -10.08
CA PHE A 22 7.42 30.64 -11.19
C PHE A 22 7.07 29.20 -11.61
N PHE A 23 5.99 28.62 -11.07
CA PHE A 23 5.59 27.26 -11.40
C PHE A 23 5.41 27.05 -12.91
N ASP A 24 6.08 26.03 -13.46
CA ASP A 24 5.87 25.58 -14.83
C ASP A 24 5.26 24.17 -14.81
N PRO A 25 3.99 23.98 -15.18
CA PRO A 25 3.34 22.66 -15.14
C PRO A 25 4.05 21.63 -16.01
N ARG A 26 4.75 22.05 -17.08
CA ARG A 26 5.52 21.15 -17.96
C ARG A 26 6.76 20.60 -17.26
N LYS A 27 7.25 21.29 -16.23
CA LYS A 27 8.38 20.86 -15.39
C LYS A 27 7.86 20.19 -14.11
N GLY A 28 6.95 20.84 -13.38
CA GLY A 28 6.46 20.40 -12.08
C GLY A 28 5.79 19.03 -12.08
N TYR A 29 5.00 18.71 -13.11
CA TYR A 29 4.32 17.42 -13.21
C TYR A 29 5.19 16.29 -13.77
N LEU A 30 6.46 16.54 -14.12
CA LEU A 30 7.36 15.46 -14.56
C LEU A 30 7.60 14.48 -13.40
N PRO A 31 7.35 13.17 -13.58
CA PRO A 31 7.40 12.19 -12.49
C PRO A 31 8.83 11.71 -12.21
N GLN A 32 9.81 12.60 -12.19
CA GLN A 32 11.23 12.24 -12.06
C GLN A 32 11.51 11.44 -10.78
N TYR A 33 11.02 11.93 -9.64
CA TYR A 33 11.17 11.26 -8.35
C TYR A 33 10.40 9.94 -8.31
N SER A 34 9.13 9.92 -8.75
CA SER A 34 8.33 8.69 -8.78
C SER A 34 8.93 7.63 -9.72
N LYS A 35 9.53 8.04 -10.85
CA LYS A 35 10.25 7.13 -11.76
C LYS A 35 11.47 6.52 -11.09
N LEU A 36 12.22 7.31 -10.31
CA LEU A 36 13.36 6.82 -9.54
C LEU A 36 12.91 5.83 -8.45
N ARG A 37 11.91 6.19 -7.63
CA ARG A 37 11.37 5.29 -6.59
C ARG A 37 10.85 3.98 -7.17
N ARG A 38 10.15 4.05 -8.30
CA ARG A 38 9.66 2.85 -9.00
C ARG A 38 10.80 1.93 -9.44
N LYS A 39 11.88 2.51 -9.98
CA LYS A 39 13.08 1.75 -10.36
C LYS A 39 13.71 1.06 -9.14
N GLN A 40 13.92 1.80 -8.05
CA GLN A 40 14.47 1.26 -6.80
C GLN A 40 13.59 0.12 -6.23
N ALA A 41 12.27 0.32 -6.21
CA ALA A 41 11.31 -0.68 -5.77
C ALA A 41 11.36 -1.97 -6.62
N THR A 42 11.45 -1.82 -7.93
CA THR A 42 11.55 -2.96 -8.87
C THR A 42 12.85 -3.73 -8.63
N GLU A 43 13.97 -3.02 -8.49
CA GLU A 43 15.29 -3.62 -8.22
C GLU A 43 15.30 -4.34 -6.86
N TYR A 44 14.69 -3.75 -5.83
CA TYR A 44 14.57 -4.35 -4.50
C TYR A 44 13.79 -5.68 -4.52
N ILE A 45 12.62 -5.71 -5.18
CA ILE A 45 11.82 -6.94 -5.30
C ILE A 45 12.55 -7.99 -6.15
N ALA A 46 13.17 -7.58 -7.26
CA ALA A 46 13.89 -8.50 -8.14
C ALA A 46 15.09 -9.16 -7.43
N ALA A 47 15.83 -8.42 -6.62
CA ALA A 47 16.94 -8.95 -5.82
C ALA A 47 16.47 -9.97 -4.77
N HIS A 48 15.23 -9.85 -4.29
CA HIS A 48 14.67 -10.81 -3.35
C HIS A 48 14.40 -12.17 -4.00
N ASN A 49 13.86 -12.18 -5.23
CA ASN A 49 13.62 -13.41 -5.98
C ASN A 49 14.90 -14.21 -6.30
N THR A 50 16.06 -13.56 -6.37
CA THR A 50 17.34 -14.23 -6.71
C THR A 50 18.10 -14.74 -5.50
N THR A 51 17.71 -14.34 -4.29
CA THR A 51 18.51 -14.62 -3.09
C THR A 51 17.64 -15.26 -2.03
N ASP A 52 17.73 -16.59 -1.93
CA ASP A 52 17.15 -17.44 -0.87
C ASP A 52 17.68 -17.10 0.56
N LEU A 53 18.48 -16.02 0.67
CA LEU A 53 19.21 -15.58 1.86
C LEU A 53 18.63 -14.30 2.49
N PHE A 54 17.68 -13.63 1.84
CA PHE A 54 17.00 -12.46 2.40
C PHE A 54 15.67 -12.83 3.08
N GLY A 55 15.61 -14.00 3.72
CA GLY A 55 14.64 -14.20 4.79
C GLY A 55 14.97 -13.19 5.88
N HIS A 56 14.46 -11.96 5.77
CA HIS A 56 14.56 -10.95 6.81
C HIS A 56 14.06 -11.66 8.04
N PRO A 57 14.91 -11.81 9.09
CA PRO A 57 14.47 -12.49 10.28
C PRO A 57 13.18 -11.79 10.66
N ARG A 58 12.06 -12.55 10.70
CA ARG A 58 10.81 -12.05 11.27
C ARG A 58 11.11 -11.87 12.74
N VAL A 59 11.80 -10.78 13.07
CA VAL A 59 12.02 -10.33 14.42
C VAL A 59 10.63 -9.98 14.87
N VAL A 60 10.01 -10.93 15.56
CA VAL A 60 8.74 -10.77 16.23
C VAL A 60 9.03 -9.78 17.35
N ASN A 61 9.03 -8.50 17.00
CA ASN A 61 9.03 -7.44 17.98
C ASN A 61 7.62 -7.43 18.56
N PRO A 62 7.40 -7.86 19.82
CA PRO A 62 6.07 -7.91 20.42
C PRO A 62 5.46 -6.50 20.59
N LYS A 63 6.24 -5.45 20.29
CA LYS A 63 5.86 -4.04 20.33
C LYS A 63 5.98 -3.39 18.95
N LYS A 64 5.40 -4.00 17.91
CA LYS A 64 5.15 -3.30 16.63
C LYS A 64 4.49 -1.96 16.93
N LYS A 65 5.10 -0.86 16.45
CA LYS A 65 4.68 0.52 16.70
C LYS A 65 3.56 0.95 15.75
N LEU A 66 3.55 0.40 14.54
CA LEU A 66 2.65 0.76 13.46
C LEU A 66 2.13 -0.48 12.75
N CYS A 67 0.88 -0.43 12.29
CA CYS A 67 0.32 -1.40 11.35
C CYS A 67 0.07 -0.68 10.02
N VAL A 68 0.67 -1.19 8.95
CA VAL A 68 0.51 -0.69 7.58
C VAL A 68 -0.31 -1.72 6.81
N GLY A 69 -1.54 -1.35 6.46
CA GLY A 69 -2.42 -2.14 5.62
C GLY A 69 -2.45 -1.61 4.19
N VAL A 70 -2.13 -2.45 3.21
CA VAL A 70 -2.13 -2.10 1.79
C VAL A 70 -3.19 -2.95 1.07
N PRO A 71 -4.40 -2.42 0.80
CA PRO A 71 -5.36 -3.10 -0.05
C PRO A 71 -4.91 -3.02 -1.52
N SER A 72 -4.93 -4.15 -2.22
CA SER A 72 -4.52 -4.21 -3.62
C SER A 72 -5.52 -4.95 -4.50
N MET A 73 -6.09 -4.21 -5.45
CA MET A 73 -6.97 -4.74 -6.48
C MET A 73 -6.15 -5.02 -7.74
N GLY A 74 -6.29 -6.23 -8.27
CA GLY A 74 -5.68 -6.64 -9.52
C GLY A 74 -6.35 -5.93 -10.69
N ARG A 75 -5.58 -5.28 -11.56
CA ARG A 75 -6.07 -4.62 -12.77
C ARG A 75 -5.30 -5.13 -13.99
N ARG A 76 -6.00 -5.29 -15.11
CA ARG A 76 -5.34 -5.59 -16.39
C ARG A 76 -4.48 -4.39 -16.82
N GLY A 77 -3.21 -4.64 -17.12
CA GLY A 77 -2.28 -3.66 -17.69
C GLY A 77 -1.52 -2.78 -16.69
N ALA A 78 -1.90 -2.76 -15.40
CA ALA A 78 -1.16 -2.01 -14.39
C ALA A 78 -1.09 -2.78 -13.06
N GLN A 79 0.13 -2.98 -12.56
CA GLN A 79 0.42 -3.56 -11.26
C GLN A 79 1.12 -2.51 -10.40
N TYR A 80 0.42 -1.95 -9.42
CA TYR A 80 0.98 -0.94 -8.51
C TYR A 80 1.49 -1.54 -7.21
N MET A 81 1.05 -2.76 -6.87
CA MET A 81 1.42 -3.41 -5.62
C MET A 81 2.92 -3.63 -5.48
N PRO A 82 3.64 -4.17 -6.49
CA PRO A 82 5.07 -4.36 -6.36
C PRO A 82 5.79 -3.02 -6.15
N ASP A 83 5.43 -1.99 -6.93
CA ASP A 83 6.04 -0.67 -6.79
C ASP A 83 5.78 -0.06 -5.41
N ALA A 84 4.56 -0.20 -4.87
CA ALA A 84 4.19 0.33 -3.56
C ALA A 84 4.92 -0.39 -2.43
N ILE A 85 4.94 -1.73 -2.45
CA ILE A 85 5.61 -2.53 -1.42
C ILE A 85 7.12 -2.37 -1.50
N GLY A 86 7.71 -2.45 -2.69
CA GLY A 86 9.13 -2.20 -2.89
C GLY A 86 9.51 -0.78 -2.47
N SER A 87 8.71 0.24 -2.79
CA SER A 87 8.98 1.62 -2.36
C SER A 87 8.77 1.84 -0.86
N LEU A 88 7.96 1.03 -0.19
CA LEU A 88 7.80 1.11 1.27
C LEU A 88 9.01 0.50 1.99
N LEU A 89 9.58 -0.57 1.42
CA LEU A 89 10.62 -1.37 2.05
C LEU A 89 12.04 -0.95 1.66
N GLU A 90 12.24 -0.42 0.45
CA GLU A 90 13.55 -0.02 -0.03
C GLU A 90 14.11 1.13 0.83
N GLY A 91 15.34 0.91 1.33
CA GLY A 91 16.06 1.85 2.19
C GLY A 91 15.85 1.64 3.69
N LEU A 92 14.95 0.74 4.11
CA LEU A 92 14.76 0.46 5.53
C LEU A 92 15.88 -0.42 6.09
N THR A 93 16.33 -0.08 7.29
CA THR A 93 17.15 -0.96 8.12
C THR A 93 16.33 -2.12 8.69
N VAL A 94 17.01 -3.16 9.20
CA VAL A 94 16.35 -4.31 9.85
C VAL A 94 15.49 -3.86 11.03
N ASP A 95 15.99 -2.91 11.83
CA ASP A 95 15.27 -2.38 12.99
C ASP A 95 14.01 -1.62 12.57
N GLU A 96 14.11 -0.75 11.54
CA GLU A 96 12.97 0.00 11.02
C GLU A 96 11.92 -0.93 10.39
N ARG A 97 12.34 -1.96 9.64
CA ARG A 97 11.41 -2.98 9.13
C ARG A 97 10.74 -3.76 10.25
N SER A 98 11.46 -3.99 11.35
CA SER A 98 10.93 -4.69 12.53
C SER A 98 9.91 -3.87 13.32
N ASP A 99 9.88 -2.54 13.15
CA ASP A 99 9.04 -1.63 13.93
C ASP A 99 7.56 -1.60 13.49
N PHE A 100 7.23 -2.09 12.29
CA PHE A 100 5.84 -2.14 11.82
C PHE A 100 5.42 -3.52 11.34
N LEU A 101 4.10 -3.72 11.32
CA LEU A 101 3.43 -4.85 10.73
C LEU A 101 2.95 -4.46 9.33
N LEU A 102 3.33 -5.21 8.31
CA LEU A 102 2.90 -5.02 6.93
C LEU A 102 1.88 -6.08 6.54
N ILE A 103 0.63 -5.65 6.39
CA ILE A 103 -0.47 -6.48 5.90
C ILE A 103 -0.78 -6.06 4.47
N VAL A 104 -0.70 -6.99 3.52
CA VAL A 104 -1.21 -6.79 2.16
C VAL A 104 -2.54 -7.50 2.05
N PHE A 105 -3.59 -6.77 1.70
CA PHE A 105 -4.93 -7.31 1.54
C PHE A 105 -5.29 -7.42 0.07
N LEU A 106 -5.70 -8.61 -0.37
CA LEU A 106 -6.18 -8.88 -1.72
C LEU A 106 -7.72 -8.98 -1.68
N PRO A 107 -8.47 -7.91 -1.99
CA PRO A 107 -9.93 -7.83 -1.80
C PRO A 107 -10.71 -8.49 -2.94
N HIS A 108 -10.26 -9.66 -3.38
CA HIS A 108 -10.94 -10.47 -4.38
C HIS A 108 -11.69 -11.62 -3.72
N THR A 109 -12.86 -11.95 -4.24
CA THR A 109 -13.63 -13.13 -3.80
C THR A 109 -12.90 -14.43 -4.16
N ASP A 110 -12.15 -14.43 -5.25
CA ASP A 110 -11.12 -15.41 -5.58
C ASP A 110 -9.73 -14.74 -5.60
N PRO A 111 -8.87 -14.97 -4.60
CA PRO A 111 -7.57 -14.31 -4.50
C PRO A 111 -6.59 -14.71 -5.61
N THR A 112 -6.78 -15.88 -6.24
CA THR A 112 -5.91 -16.37 -7.33
C THR A 112 -5.98 -15.51 -8.59
N THR A 113 -7.04 -14.71 -8.73
CA THR A 113 -7.21 -13.73 -9.81
C THR A 113 -6.26 -12.54 -9.69
N HIS A 114 -5.69 -12.29 -8.49
CA HIS A 114 -4.73 -11.22 -8.31
C HIS A 114 -3.36 -11.62 -8.92
N PRO A 115 -2.77 -10.83 -9.83
CA PRO A 115 -1.56 -11.23 -10.55
C PRO A 115 -0.37 -11.59 -9.65
N SER A 116 -0.28 -10.96 -8.48
CA SER A 116 0.80 -11.20 -7.53
C SER A 116 0.48 -12.21 -6.43
N TYR A 117 -0.68 -12.87 -6.44
CA TYR A 117 -1.06 -13.81 -5.37
C TYR A 117 -0.10 -15.00 -5.27
N GLY A 118 0.36 -15.52 -6.41
CA GLY A 118 1.29 -16.64 -6.46
C GLY A 118 2.77 -16.26 -6.42
N GLU A 119 3.09 -14.98 -6.22
CA GLU A 119 4.47 -14.51 -6.25
C GLU A 119 5.16 -14.74 -4.89
N ALA A 120 6.32 -15.40 -4.89
CA ALA A 120 7.05 -15.73 -3.67
C ALA A 120 7.39 -14.49 -2.83
N TRP A 121 7.90 -13.44 -3.48
CA TRP A 121 8.28 -12.19 -2.81
C TRP A 121 7.16 -11.58 -1.97
N LEU A 122 5.89 -11.79 -2.33
CA LEU A 122 4.76 -11.22 -1.61
C LEU A 122 4.71 -11.79 -0.18
N HIS A 123 4.82 -13.11 -0.06
CA HIS A 123 4.75 -13.80 1.23
C HIS A 123 6.01 -13.60 2.07
N ASP A 124 7.15 -13.38 1.42
CA ASP A 124 8.44 -13.23 2.09
C ASP A 124 8.66 -11.80 2.62
N LEU A 125 8.27 -10.78 1.84
CA LEU A 125 8.46 -9.38 2.20
C LEU A 125 7.37 -8.83 3.14
N THR A 126 6.20 -9.46 3.18
CA THR A 126 5.07 -9.04 4.01
C THR A 126 4.95 -9.90 5.27
N ASP A 127 4.31 -9.34 6.30
CA ASP A 127 4.05 -10.10 7.53
C ASP A 127 2.79 -10.96 7.38
N HIS A 128 1.77 -10.41 6.70
CA HIS A 128 0.53 -11.12 6.40
C HIS A 128 0.00 -10.77 5.01
N VAL A 129 -0.43 -11.79 4.28
CA VAL A 129 -1.29 -11.63 3.09
C VAL A 129 -2.71 -11.96 3.51
N LEU A 130 -3.55 -10.93 3.60
CA LEU A 130 -4.96 -11.05 3.97
C LEU A 130 -5.79 -11.31 2.71
N THR A 131 -6.77 -12.20 2.84
CA THR A 131 -7.84 -12.44 1.86
C THR A 131 -9.17 -12.42 2.62
N TYR A 132 -10.29 -12.40 1.91
CA TYR A 132 -11.58 -12.57 2.57
C TYR A 132 -11.71 -13.97 3.17
N ASP A 133 -12.05 -13.99 4.45
CA ASP A 133 -12.65 -15.13 5.14
C ASP A 133 -14.14 -14.82 5.33
N LEU A 134 -14.93 -15.17 4.32
CA LEU A 134 -16.37 -14.93 4.24
C LEU A 134 -17.07 -16.21 3.75
N ASP A 135 -18.30 -16.41 4.17
CA ASP A 135 -19.20 -17.43 3.61
C ASP A 135 -19.64 -17.08 2.19
N GLU A 136 -20.14 -18.08 1.45
CA GLU A 136 -20.45 -17.92 0.03
C GLU A 136 -21.54 -16.87 -0.25
N SER A 137 -22.53 -16.72 0.64
CA SER A 137 -23.57 -15.69 0.49
C SER A 137 -22.97 -14.27 0.48
N ASN A 138 -22.06 -13.99 1.42
CA ASN A 138 -21.39 -12.69 1.48
C ASN A 138 -20.42 -12.48 0.30
N LYS A 139 -19.81 -13.56 -0.23
CA LYS A 139 -18.99 -13.48 -1.45
C LYS A 139 -19.83 -13.15 -2.68
N ASP A 140 -21.04 -13.69 -2.81
CA ASP A 140 -21.93 -13.39 -3.93
C ASP A 140 -22.38 -11.93 -3.92
N ASP A 141 -22.69 -11.37 -2.76
CA ASP A 141 -22.96 -9.94 -2.60
C ASP A 141 -21.77 -9.09 -3.08
N LEU A 142 -20.55 -9.46 -2.68
CA LEU A 142 -19.32 -8.77 -3.11
C LEU A 142 -19.06 -8.92 -4.61
N ARG A 143 -19.36 -10.08 -5.21
CA ARG A 143 -19.26 -10.28 -6.67
C ARG A 143 -20.16 -9.28 -7.38
N GLY A 144 -21.42 -9.16 -6.97
CA GLY A 144 -22.37 -8.19 -7.52
C GLY A 144 -21.89 -6.73 -7.40
N MET A 145 -21.15 -6.38 -6.35
CA MET A 145 -20.57 -5.03 -6.22
C MET A 145 -19.40 -4.75 -7.17
N THR A 146 -18.77 -5.80 -7.72
CA THR A 146 -17.59 -5.70 -8.62
C THR A 146 -17.92 -5.86 -10.11
N GLU A 147 -19.16 -6.23 -10.44
CA GLU A 147 -19.65 -6.31 -11.81
C GLU A 147 -19.72 -4.93 -12.49
N GLU A 148 -19.86 -4.91 -13.82
CA GLU A 148 -19.96 -3.66 -14.58
C GLU A 148 -21.23 -2.88 -14.16
N GLY A 149 -21.06 -1.62 -13.76
CA GLY A 149 -22.12 -0.82 -13.14
C GLY A 149 -22.34 -1.09 -11.64
N GLY A 150 -21.51 -1.94 -11.02
CA GLY A 150 -21.55 -2.27 -9.60
C GLY A 150 -21.17 -1.12 -8.66
N ALA A 151 -21.42 -1.33 -7.37
CA ALA A 151 -21.22 -0.35 -6.31
C ALA A 151 -19.76 -0.25 -5.83
N PHE A 152 -18.83 0.16 -6.72
CA PHE A 152 -17.39 0.24 -6.41
C PHE A 152 -17.04 1.09 -5.18
N LEU A 153 -17.79 2.16 -4.91
CA LEU A 153 -17.60 2.98 -3.71
C LEU A 153 -17.93 2.21 -2.43
N THR A 154 -19.06 1.51 -2.43
CA THR A 154 -19.49 0.66 -1.30
C THR A 154 -18.50 -0.49 -1.09
N LYS A 155 -18.07 -1.13 -2.17
CA LYS A 155 -17.02 -2.16 -2.13
C LYS A 155 -15.73 -1.63 -1.52
N GLY A 156 -15.25 -0.48 -1.97
CA GLY A 156 -14.05 0.14 -1.42
C GLY A 156 -14.16 0.41 0.07
N LEU A 157 -15.29 0.94 0.55
CA LEU A 157 -15.52 1.16 1.98
C LEU A 157 -15.51 -0.16 2.75
N TYR A 158 -16.19 -1.19 2.24
CA TYR A 158 -16.18 -2.53 2.81
C TYR A 158 -14.75 -3.09 2.92
N ASP A 159 -13.94 -2.94 1.87
CA ASP A 159 -12.54 -3.40 1.83
C ASP A 159 -11.70 -2.75 2.93
N TYR A 160 -11.82 -1.43 3.07
CA TYR A 160 -11.13 -0.69 4.12
C TYR A 160 -11.59 -1.11 5.51
N THR A 161 -12.89 -1.26 5.73
CA THR A 161 -13.42 -1.73 7.01
C THR A 161 -12.91 -3.13 7.34
N TYR A 162 -12.95 -4.06 6.40
CA TYR A 162 -12.45 -5.42 6.58
C TYR A 162 -10.97 -5.45 6.95
N LEU A 163 -10.13 -4.70 6.22
CA LEU A 163 -8.70 -4.57 6.51
C LEU A 163 -8.44 -3.99 7.91
N LEU A 164 -9.14 -2.92 8.28
CA LEU A 164 -8.97 -2.27 9.58
C LEU A 164 -9.42 -3.14 10.74
N SER A 165 -10.50 -3.93 10.57
CA SER A 165 -10.97 -4.88 11.59
C SER A 165 -10.02 -6.05 11.81
N ASN A 166 -9.25 -6.43 10.78
CA ASN A 166 -8.25 -7.51 10.86
C ASN A 166 -6.85 -6.99 11.22
N ALA A 167 -6.63 -5.67 11.24
CA ALA A 167 -5.39 -5.08 11.71
C ALA A 167 -5.34 -5.12 13.25
N PRO A 168 -4.24 -5.61 13.86
CA PRO A 168 -4.11 -5.61 15.31
C PRO A 168 -4.07 -4.18 15.84
N THR A 169 -5.07 -3.82 16.66
CA THR A 169 -5.10 -2.52 17.34
C THR A 169 -4.26 -2.58 18.62
N ARG A 170 -3.48 -1.53 18.87
CA ARG A 170 -2.64 -1.43 20.09
C ARG A 170 -3.46 -1.24 21.39
N THR A 171 -4.79 -1.17 21.31
CA THR A 171 -5.66 -0.91 22.47
C THR A 171 -6.27 -2.20 23.03
N ARG A 172 -5.53 -2.86 23.93
CA ARG A 172 -6.17 -3.45 25.11
C ARG A 172 -6.37 -2.34 26.14
N HIS A 173 -7.41 -1.53 25.94
CA HIS A 173 -8.26 -1.18 27.07
C HIS A 173 -9.43 -2.15 27.01
N THR A 174 -9.45 -3.12 27.91
CA THR A 174 -10.65 -3.90 28.20
C THR A 174 -11.72 -2.93 28.69
N SER A 175 -12.57 -2.47 27.79
CA SER A 175 -13.87 -1.90 28.14
C SER A 175 -14.92 -3.01 27.93
N PRO A 176 -15.82 -3.25 28.89
CA PRO A 176 -16.71 -4.40 28.86
C PRO A 176 -17.73 -4.30 27.72
N SER A 177 -17.86 -5.41 26.98
CA SER A 177 -19.04 -5.84 26.20
C SER A 177 -20.15 -4.79 26.01
N SER A 178 -20.09 -4.02 24.93
CA SER A 178 -21.30 -3.40 24.36
C SER A 178 -22.08 -4.47 23.57
N LYS A 179 -22.89 -5.25 24.29
CA LYS A 179 -24.12 -5.78 23.70
C LYS A 179 -25.10 -4.61 23.61
N THR A 180 -25.89 -4.62 22.54
CA THR A 180 -27.01 -3.69 22.24
C THR A 180 -26.60 -2.50 21.39
N ILE A 181 -26.80 -2.60 20.07
CA ILE A 181 -27.53 -1.64 19.23
C ILE A 181 -27.95 -2.43 17.98
N LEU A 182 -29.13 -3.06 18.04
CA LEU A 182 -30.05 -3.19 16.90
C LEU A 182 -31.43 -3.61 17.42
N SER A 183 -32.21 -2.62 17.88
CA SER A 183 -33.67 -2.74 17.95
C SER A 183 -34.27 -1.34 18.04
N ARG A 184 -34.55 -0.76 16.88
CA ARG A 184 -35.72 0.09 16.61
C ARG A 184 -35.82 0.36 15.12
#